data_AF-A0A836RMQ9-F1
#
_entry.id   AF-A0A836RMQ9-F1
#
_cell.length_a   1.000
_cell.length_b   1.000
_cell.length_c   1.000
_cell.angle_alpha   90.00
_cell.angle_beta   90.00
_cell.angle_gamma   90.00
#
_symmetry.space_group_name_H-M   'P 1'
#
loop_
_entity.id
_entity.type
_entity.pdbx_description
1 polymer ?
#
loop_
_entity_poly.entity_id
_entity_poly.type
_entity_poly.pdbx_seq_one_letter_code
_entity_poly.pdbx_strand_id
1 'polypeptide(L)' 'MRIGFISSYPPIECGIATYTQYLTDAMRDLKLEVYVVAHQGAAGKNVLPTFDYEDPD' A
#
# COMPACT_ATOMS: atom_id res chain seq x y z
N MET A 1 -3.15 15.15 -6.87
CA MET A 1 -3.32 13.97 -7.75
C MET A 1 -3.25 12.72 -6.91
N ARG A 2 -4.09 11.72 -7.17
CA ARG A 2 -4.21 10.48 -6.38
C ARG A 2 -3.66 9.30 -7.16
N ILE A 3 -2.89 8.44 -6.51
CA ILE A 3 -2.28 7.24 -7.10
C ILE A 3 -2.62 6.04 -6.22
N GLY A 4 -3.16 4.98 -6.84
CA GLY A 4 -3.43 3.70 -6.19
C GLY A 4 -2.40 2.66 -6.61
N PHE A 5 -1.83 1.96 -5.62
CA PHE A 5 -0.96 0.81 -5.83
C PHE A 5 -1.70 -0.46 -5.43
N ILE A 6 -1.53 -1.53 -6.21
CA ILE A 6 -1.93 -2.88 -5.80
C ILE A 6 -0.64 -3.63 -5.48
N SER A 7 -0.38 -3.85 -4.20
CA SER A 7 0.87 -4.45 -3.74
C SER A 7 0.69 -5.09 -2.38
N SER A 8 1.43 -6.16 -2.10
CA SER A 8 1.51 -6.79 -0.78
C SER A 8 2.46 -6.07 0.20
N TYR A 9 2.98 -4.90 -0.21
CA TYR A 9 3.62 -3.94 0.67
C TYR A 9 2.58 -3.15 1.47
N PRO A 10 2.78 -2.87 2.78
CA PRO A 10 3.77 -3.43 3.73
C PRO A 10 3.17 -4.68 4.42
N PRO A 11 3.88 -5.81 4.67
CA PRO A 11 5.19 -5.87 5.33
C PRO A 11 6.19 -6.90 4.76
N ILE A 12 5.99 -7.43 3.55
CA ILE A 12 6.86 -8.48 3.01
C ILE A 12 8.25 -7.91 2.71
N GLU A 13 9.29 -8.38 3.39
CA GLU A 13 10.68 -8.02 3.06
C GLU A 13 11.13 -8.75 1.78
N CYS A 14 10.85 -8.13 0.64
CA CYS A 14 11.32 -8.58 -0.66
C CYS A 14 11.72 -7.37 -1.52
N GLY A 15 12.53 -7.59 -2.57
CA GLY A 15 13.05 -6.51 -3.40
C GLY A 15 11.96 -5.62 -4.02
N ILE A 16 10.81 -6.22 -4.39
CA ILE A 16 9.67 -5.46 -4.95
C ILE A 16 8.96 -4.60 -3.90
N ALA A 17 8.92 -5.04 -2.63
CA ALA A 17 8.37 -4.25 -1.54
C ALA A 17 9.28 -3.06 -1.21
N THR A 18 10.61 -3.26 -1.20
CA THR A 18 11.58 -2.18 -1.01
C THR A 18 11.49 -1.14 -2.14
N TYR A 19 11.38 -1.60 -3.40
CA TYR A 19 11.14 -0.70 -4.53
C TYR A 19 9.84 0.10 -4.35
N THR A 20 8.76 -0.57 -3.97
CA THR A 20 7.44 0.07 -3.76
C THR A 20 7.55 1.13 -2.66
N GLN A 21 8.22 0.82 -1.55
CA GLN A 21 8.48 1.77 -0.48
C GLN A 21 9.17 3.03 -1.01
N TYR A 22 10.34 2.88 -1.64
CA TYR A 22 11.12 4.02 -2.14
C TYR A 22 10.35 4.88 -3.13
N LEU A 23 9.59 4.25 -4.03
CA LEU A 23 8.76 4.97 -4.99
C LEU A 23 7.63 5.73 -4.28
N THR A 24 6.91 5.08 -3.36
CA THR A 24 5.79 5.72 -2.66
C THR A 24 6.25 6.86 -1.76
N ASP A 25 7.42 6.74 -1.14
CA ASP A 25 8.02 7.79 -0.31
C ASP A 25 8.42 9.00 -1.18
N ALA A 26 9.11 8.78 -2.29
CA ALA A 26 9.44 9.86 -3.23
C ALA A 26 8.18 10.55 -3.79
N MET A 27 7.11 9.80 -4.08
CA MET A 27 5.83 10.37 -4.52
C MET A 27 5.15 11.21 -3.45
N ARG A 28 5.22 10.78 -2.18
CA ARG A 28 4.66 11.54 -1.05
C ARG A 28 5.41 12.84 -0.82
N ASP A 29 6.73 12.86 -1.03
CA ASP A 29 7.54 14.08 -0.96
C ASP A 29 7.13 15.11 -2.03
N LEU A 30 6.73 14.63 -3.21
CA LEU A 30 6.11 15.42 -4.27
C LEU A 30 4.66 15.87 -3.96
N LYS A 31 4.17 15.65 -2.73
CA LYS A 31 2.81 15.97 -2.27
C LYS A 31 1.71 15.24 -3.04
N LEU A 32 2.01 14.05 -3.56
CA LEU A 32 1.02 13.16 -4.16
C LEU A 32 0.31 12.35 -3.07
N GLU A 33 -0.98 12.09 -3.26
CA GLU A 33 -1.76 11.22 -2.39
C GLU A 33 -1.63 9.78 -2.86
N VAL A 34 -0.90 8.97 -2.09
CA VAL A 34 -0.65 7.56 -2.38
C VAL A 34 -1.51 6.67 -1.50
N TYR A 35 -2.22 5.74 -2.12
CA TYR A 35 -3.00 4.68 -1.49
C TYR A 35 -2.46 3.32 -1.91
N VAL A 36 -2.39 2.37 -0.99
CA VAL A 36 -1.92 1.01 -1.27
C VAL A 36 -3.04 0.05 -0.93
N VAL A 37 -3.45 -0.75 -1.91
CA VAL A 37 -4.45 -1.81 -1.77
C VAL A 37 -3.70 -3.13 -1.67
N ALA A 38 -3.84 -3.81 -0.55
CA ALA A 38 -3.02 -4.96 -0.17
C ALA A 38 -3.87 -6.06 0.46
N HIS A 39 -3.39 -7.31 0.40
CA HIS A 39 -4.06 -8.42 1.08
C HIS A 39 -4.03 -8.24 2.61
N GLN A 40 -4.85 -9.00 3.33
CA GLN A 40 -4.99 -8.92 4.79
C GLN A 40 -3.64 -9.14 5.47
N GLY A 41 -3.38 -8.36 6.53
CA GLY A 41 -2.09 -8.35 7.24
C GLY A 41 -1.17 -7.22 6.81
N ALA A 42 -1.51 -6.49 5.74
CA ALA A 42 -0.81 -5.27 5.40
C ALA A 42 -1.27 -4.09 6.26
N ALA A 43 -0.32 -3.31 6.78
CA ALA A 43 -0.60 -2.23 7.71
C ALA A 43 0.26 -0.99 7.40
N GLY A 44 -0.34 0.19 7.48
CA GLY A 44 0.38 1.45 7.28
C GLY A 44 -0.55 2.61 6.93
N LYS A 45 0.06 3.78 6.69
CA LYS A 45 -0.67 4.99 6.30
C LYS A 45 -1.24 4.83 4.89
N ASN A 46 -2.56 5.04 4.76
CA ASN A 46 -3.31 4.92 3.50
C ASN A 46 -3.18 3.52 2.86
N VAL A 47 -3.04 2.48 3.68
CA VAL A 47 -3.10 1.08 3.25
C VAL A 47 -4.53 0.59 3.46
N LEU A 48 -5.12 0.03 2.42
CA LEU A 48 -6.49 -0.48 2.39
C LEU A 48 -6.44 -2.00 2.16
N PRO A 49 -7.15 -2.80 2.96
CA PRO A 49 -7.27 -4.23 2.69
C PRO A 49 -8.06 -4.46 1.39
N THR A 50 -7.64 -5.46 0.60
CA THR A 50 -8.36 -5.88 -0.61
C THR A 50 -9.68 -6.58 -0.29
N PHE A 51 -9.79 -7.18 0.89
CA PHE A 51 -10.90 -8.02 1.32
C PHE A 51 -10.94 -8.05 2.86
N ASP A 52 -12.14 -7.96 3.42
CA ASP A 52 -12.40 -8.17 4.84
C ASP A 52 -13.18 -9.48 5.00
N TYR A 53 -12.58 -10.45 5.69
CA TYR A 53 -13.20 -11.76 5.91
C TYR A 53 -14.30 -11.74 6.96
N GLU A 54 -14.37 -10.66 7.76
CA GLU A 54 -15.39 -10.45 8.79
C GLU A 54 -16.52 -9.54 8.28
N ASP A 55 -16.45 -9.08 7.03
CA ASP A 55 -17.53 -8.32 6.39
C ASP A 55 -18.73 -9.27 6.20
N PRO A 56 -19.89 -9.00 6.83
CA PRO A 56 -21.06 -9.90 6.79
C PRO A 56 -21.82 -9.91 5.45
N ASP A 57 -21.30 -9.22 4.43
CA ASP A 57 -21.85 -9.15 3.06
C ASP A 57 -21.74 -10.46 2.26
#